data_AF-A0A090QU71-F1
#
_entry.id   AF-A0A090QU71-F1
#
_cell.length_a   1.000
_cell.length_b   1.000
_cell.length_c   1.000
_cell.angle_alpha   90.00
_cell.angle_beta   90.00
_cell.angle_gamma   90.00
#
_symmetry.space_group_name_H-M   'P 1'
#
loop_
_entity.id
_entity.type
_entity.pdbx_description
1 polymer ?
#
loop_
_entity_poly.entity_id
_entity_poly.type
_entity_poly.pdbx_seq_one_letter_code
_entity_poly.pdbx_strand_id
1 'polypeptide(L)'
;MSIIRQNHTFRHFIALVLSLFFLNGCWQEEPRTDLERIREEGVLRVGTLNNQLSYYIGSEGPTGLDYELAQRFADKLGVKLEMKTMFTLSGMFPSLQRDDVDILASGLTMTADRLENFRAAPAYYYASQKVVYKKGQWRPRDIDDLDGSKGTLTVVKAPAMRKP
;
A
#
# COMPACT_ATOMS: atom_id res chain seq x y z
N MET A 1 -66.63 -37.69 -10.38
CA MET A 1 -65.32 -37.16 -9.96
C MET A 1 -64.88 -36.17 -11.03
N SER A 2 -64.95 -34.87 -10.74
CA SER A 2 -64.96 -33.80 -11.76
C SER A 2 -63.57 -33.52 -12.35
N ILE A 3 -63.48 -33.69 -13.67
CA ILE A 3 -62.77 -32.90 -14.69
C ILE A 3 -61.65 -31.95 -14.17
N ILE A 4 -60.39 -32.37 -14.34
CA ILE A 4 -59.22 -31.48 -14.30
C ILE A 4 -59.15 -30.77 -15.66
N ARG A 5 -59.75 -29.58 -15.76
CA ARG A 5 -59.61 -28.71 -16.92
C ARG A 5 -58.21 -28.07 -16.86
N GLN A 6 -57.28 -28.53 -17.69
CA GLN A 6 -55.98 -27.86 -17.84
C GLN A 6 -56.20 -26.43 -18.34
N ASN A 7 -56.05 -25.44 -17.46
CA ASN A 7 -56.09 -24.03 -17.84
C ASN A 7 -54.79 -23.66 -18.57
N HIS A 8 -54.80 -23.73 -19.90
CA HIS A 8 -53.71 -23.25 -20.76
C HIS A 8 -53.26 -21.83 -20.39
N THR A 9 -54.20 -20.96 -20.00
CA THR A 9 -53.95 -19.60 -19.51
C THR A 9 -53.10 -19.57 -18.24
N PHE A 10 -53.29 -20.50 -17.30
CA PHE A 10 -52.50 -20.63 -16.08
C PHE A 10 -51.07 -21.12 -16.39
N ARG A 11 -50.92 -22.01 -17.37
CA ARG A 11 -49.62 -22.51 -17.84
C ARG A 11 -48.80 -21.40 -18.51
N HIS A 12 -49.45 -20.54 -19.30
CA HIS A 12 -48.80 -19.36 -19.88
C HIS A 12 -48.41 -18.32 -18.83
N PHE A 13 -49.25 -18.11 -17.81
CA PHE A 13 -48.94 -17.20 -16.71
C PHE A 13 -47.70 -17.65 -15.92
N ILE A 14 -47.60 -18.94 -15.58
CA ILE A 14 -46.42 -19.51 -14.90
C ILE A 14 -45.16 -19.38 -15.77
N ALA A 15 -45.26 -19.64 -17.08
CA ALA A 15 -44.12 -19.49 -17.99
C ALA A 15 -43.64 -18.03 -18.10
N LEU A 16 -44.55 -17.07 -18.04
CA LEU A 16 -44.24 -15.63 -18.14
C LEU A 16 -43.60 -15.11 -16.84
N VAL A 17 -44.06 -15.59 -15.67
CA VAL A 17 -43.44 -15.29 -14.38
C VAL A 17 -42.04 -15.92 -14.25
N LEU A 18 -41.86 -17.18 -14.70
CA LEU A 18 -40.54 -17.82 -14.75
C LEU A 18 -39.59 -17.09 -15.70
N SER A 19 -40.07 -16.69 -16.88
CA SER A 19 -39.31 -15.87 -17.85
C SER A 19 -38.84 -14.54 -17.25
N LEU A 20 -39.71 -13.83 -16.53
CA LEU A 20 -39.36 -12.60 -15.81
C LEU A 20 -38.34 -12.83 -14.68
N PHE A 21 -38.38 -13.99 -14.02
CA PHE A 21 -37.39 -14.36 -12.99
C PHE A 21 -35.99 -14.60 -13.60
N PHE A 22 -35.91 -15.21 -14.79
CA PHE A 22 -34.63 -15.44 -15.48
C PHE A 22 -33.99 -14.16 -16.04
N LEU A 23 -34.76 -13.07 -16.22
CA LEU A 23 -34.23 -11.78 -16.67
C LEU A 23 -33.53 -10.97 -15.55
N ASN A 24 -33.67 -11.37 -14.28
CA ASN A 24 -32.99 -10.71 -13.15
C ASN A 24 -31.59 -11.29 -12.84
N GLY A 25 -31.09 -12.24 -13.66
CA GLY A 25 -29.85 -12.98 -13.41
C GLY A 25 -28.53 -12.30 -13.80
N CYS A 26 -28.57 -11.04 -14.25
CA CYS A 26 -27.36 -10.29 -14.62
C CYS A 26 -27.23 -9.02 -13.78
N TRP A 27 -27.11 -9.19 -12.48
CA TRP A 27 -26.57 -8.16 -11.60
C TRP A 27 -25.19 -8.61 -11.11
N GLN A 28 -24.21 -8.57 -12.02
CA GLN A 28 -22.81 -8.67 -11.60
C GLN A 28 -22.39 -7.29 -11.12
N GLU A 29 -22.29 -7.11 -9.80
CA GLU A 29 -21.53 -5.99 -9.26
C GLU A 29 -20.08 -6.17 -9.73
N GLU A 30 -19.59 -5.21 -10.52
CA GLU A 30 -18.15 -5.17 -10.79
C GLU A 30 -17.40 -5.03 -9.46
N PRO A 31 -16.30 -5.77 -9.27
CA PRO A 31 -15.50 -5.63 -8.07
C PRO A 31 -15.02 -4.18 -7.97
N ARG A 32 -15.32 -3.54 -6.84
CA ARG A 32 -14.95 -2.15 -6.57
C ARG A 32 -13.45 -1.98 -6.68
N THR A 33 -13.03 -0.84 -7.23
CA THR A 33 -11.63 -0.44 -7.26
C THR A 33 -11.14 -0.04 -5.87
N ASP A 34 -9.83 -0.11 -5.63
CA ASP A 34 -9.22 0.37 -4.37
C ASP A 34 -9.58 1.83 -4.08
N LEU A 35 -9.65 2.67 -5.10
CA LEU A 35 -9.99 4.08 -4.95
C LEU A 35 -11.44 4.28 -4.48
N GLU A 36 -12.38 3.50 -5.02
CA GLU A 36 -13.78 3.55 -4.58
C GLU A 36 -13.89 3.09 -3.13
N ARG A 37 -13.24 1.97 -2.79
CA ARG A 37 -13.18 1.46 -1.41
C ARG A 37 -12.64 2.52 -0.44
N ILE A 38 -11.50 3.15 -0.76
CA ILE A 38 -10.89 4.21 0.08
C ILE A 38 -11.84 5.41 0.25
N ARG A 39 -12.53 5.82 -0.81
CA ARG A 39 -13.49 6.94 -0.75
C ARG A 39 -14.73 6.61 0.08
N GLU A 40 -15.26 5.40 -0.06
CA GLU A 40 -16.42 4.92 0.71
C GLU A 40 -16.08 4.73 2.19
N GLU A 41 -14.92 4.15 2.50
CA GLU A 41 -14.41 4.02 3.88
C GLU A 41 -14.08 5.39 4.49
N GLY A 42 -13.76 6.38 3.66
CA GLY A 42 -13.42 7.74 4.08
C GLY A 42 -12.05 7.84 4.75
N VAL A 43 -11.17 6.85 4.57
CA VAL A 43 -9.83 6.78 5.17
C VAL A 43 -8.81 6.25 4.16
N LEU A 44 -7.67 6.94 4.04
CA LEU A 44 -6.46 6.45 3.38
C LEU A 44 -5.47 5.96 4.44
N ARG A 45 -5.19 4.66 4.47
CA ARG A 45 -4.28 4.01 5.42
C ARG A 45 -2.89 3.88 4.80
N VAL A 46 -1.90 4.56 5.37
CA VAL A 46 -0.54 4.63 4.84
C VAL A 46 0.43 3.88 5.74
N GLY A 47 1.02 2.80 5.23
CA GLY A 47 2.07 2.07 5.92
C GLY A 47 3.41 2.82 5.85
N THR A 48 4.05 3.03 7.00
CA THR A 48 5.32 3.76 7.10
C THR A 48 6.25 3.18 8.17
N LEU A 49 7.50 3.66 8.23
CA LEU A 49 8.39 3.45 9.36
C LEU A 49 8.54 4.76 10.12
N ASN A 50 8.59 4.69 11.46
CA ASN A 50 8.92 5.87 12.25
C ASN A 50 10.42 6.21 12.08
N ASN A 51 10.70 7.26 11.31
CA ASN A 51 12.03 7.82 11.12
C ASN A 51 11.95 9.30 10.77
N GLN A 52 13.01 10.05 11.08
CA GLN A 52 13.02 11.51 10.95
C GLN A 52 12.85 12.04 9.52
N LEU A 53 13.09 11.23 8.49
CA LEU A 53 12.99 11.67 7.09
C LEU A 53 11.56 11.50 6.54
N SER A 54 10.92 10.39 6.90
CA SER A 54 9.63 9.98 6.33
C SER A 54 8.44 10.43 7.18
N TYR A 55 8.36 9.88 8.40
CA TYR A 55 7.27 10.09 9.35
C TYR A 55 7.82 9.97 10.76
N TYR A 56 7.62 11.00 11.58
CA TYR A 56 7.85 10.94 13.01
C TYR A 56 6.88 11.85 13.76
N ILE A 57 6.74 11.62 15.06
CA ILE A 57 5.92 12.46 15.93
C ILE A 57 6.85 13.45 16.63
N GLY A 58 6.79 14.71 16.22
CA GLY A 58 7.50 15.82 16.85
C GLY A 58 6.72 16.41 18.02
N SER A 59 7.21 17.52 18.60
CA SER A 59 6.52 18.23 19.69
C SER A 59 5.14 18.75 19.29
N GLU A 60 5.02 19.20 18.04
CA GLU A 60 3.78 19.75 17.46
C GLU A 60 2.89 18.69 16.80
N GLY A 61 3.25 17.41 16.91
CA GLY A 61 2.52 16.30 16.30
C GLY A 61 3.23 15.66 15.11
N PRO A 62 2.49 14.88 14.29
CA PRO A 62 3.04 14.16 13.15
C PRO A 62 3.67 15.09 12.10
N THR A 63 4.84 14.72 11.61
CA THR A 63 5.59 15.48 10.61
C THR A 63 6.52 14.56 9.81
N GLY A 64 7.13 15.09 8.75
CA GLY A 64 8.02 14.37 7.84
C GLY A 64 7.57 14.46 6.39
N LEU A 65 8.49 14.19 5.46
CA LEU A 65 8.23 14.37 4.03
C LEU A 65 7.08 13.49 3.54
N ASP A 66 7.09 12.21 3.90
CA ASP A 66 6.09 11.25 3.44
C ASP A 66 4.74 11.50 4.12
N TYR A 67 4.75 11.99 5.37
CA TYR A 67 3.53 12.43 6.06
C TYR A 67 2.86 13.59 5.30
N GLU A 68 3.61 14.64 4.99
CA GLU A 68 3.04 15.82 4.33
C GLU A 68 2.52 15.51 2.92
N LEU A 69 3.22 14.65 2.18
CA LEU A 69 2.76 14.16 0.87
C LEU A 69 1.49 13.32 1.00
N ALA A 70 1.45 12.39 1.95
CA ALA A 70 0.28 11.56 2.21
C ALA A 70 -0.93 12.38 2.65
N GLN A 71 -0.72 13.41 3.49
CA GLN A 71 -1.79 14.31 3.95
C GLN A 71 -2.40 15.07 2.77
N ARG A 72 -1.57 15.69 1.93
CA ARG A 72 -2.05 16.40 0.73
C ARG A 72 -2.77 15.46 -0.25
N PHE A 73 -2.34 14.20 -0.33
CA PHE A 73 -3.01 13.22 -1.16
C PHE A 73 -4.37 12.81 -0.59
N ALA A 74 -4.47 12.55 0.72
CA ALA A 74 -5.72 12.27 1.41
C ALA A 74 -6.72 13.45 1.27
N ASP A 75 -6.24 14.69 1.44
CA ASP A 75 -7.05 15.90 1.27
C ASP A 75 -7.60 16.00 -0.17
N LYS A 76 -6.77 15.70 -1.18
CA LYS A 76 -7.19 15.68 -2.59
C LYS A 76 -8.24 14.60 -2.87
N LEU A 77 -8.19 13.48 -2.14
CA LEU A 77 -9.18 12.42 -2.23
C LEU A 77 -10.46 12.72 -1.44
N GLY A 78 -10.43 13.70 -0.51
CA GLY A 78 -11.54 14.01 0.38
C GLY A 78 -11.71 13.02 1.52
N VAL A 79 -10.63 12.35 1.95
CA VAL A 79 -10.64 11.30 2.98
C VAL A 79 -9.70 11.63 4.14
N LYS A 80 -9.86 10.97 5.28
CA LYS A 80 -8.94 11.11 6.43
C LYS A 80 -7.64 10.36 6.16
N LEU A 81 -6.53 10.88 6.66
CA LEU A 81 -5.25 10.17 6.66
C LEU A 81 -5.10 9.33 7.94
N GLU A 82 -4.69 8.07 7.80
CA GLU A 82 -4.24 7.22 8.92
C GLU A 82 -2.84 6.68 8.65
N MET A 83 -1.85 7.11 9.43
CA MET A 83 -0.48 6.61 9.34
C MET A 83 -0.30 5.36 10.20
N LYS A 84 -0.01 4.21 9.58
CA LYS A 84 0.25 2.94 10.26
C LYS A 84 1.75 2.65 10.31
N THR A 85 2.36 2.84 11.47
CA THR A 85 3.79 2.58 11.67
C THR A 85 4.10 1.10 11.82
N MET A 86 5.08 0.62 11.07
CA MET A 86 5.61 -0.74 11.14
C MET A 86 7.00 -0.75 11.80
N PHE A 87 7.39 -1.89 12.37
CA PHE A 87 8.70 -2.03 13.03
C PHE A 87 9.87 -2.24 12.06
N THR A 88 9.59 -2.82 10.90
CA THR A 88 10.62 -3.19 9.92
C THR A 88 10.10 -2.98 8.51
N LEU A 89 11.05 -2.68 7.60
CA LEU A 89 10.76 -2.56 6.18
C LEU A 89 10.19 -3.85 5.59
N SER A 90 10.72 -5.01 6.01
CA SER A 90 10.23 -6.33 5.59
C SER A 90 8.78 -6.59 6.03
N GLY A 91 8.31 -5.95 7.11
CA GLY A 91 6.92 -6.07 7.58
C GLY A 91 5.92 -5.23 6.80
N MET A 92 6.37 -4.19 6.07
CA MET A 92 5.48 -3.27 5.33
C MET A 92 4.86 -3.91 4.08
N PHE A 93 5.63 -4.71 3.34
CA PHE A 93 5.13 -5.32 2.10
C PHE A 93 4.03 -6.36 2.38
N PRO A 94 4.17 -7.25 3.39
CA PRO A 94 3.08 -8.12 3.82
C PRO A 94 1.84 -7.38 4.33
N SER A 95 1.99 -6.20 4.95
CA SER A 95 0.81 -5.43 5.39
C SER A 95 0.03 -4.85 4.20
N LEU A 96 0.74 -4.45 3.14
CA LEU A 96 0.09 -4.03 1.89
C LEU A 96 -0.62 -5.20 1.21
N GLN A 97 0.00 -6.39 1.17
CA GLN A 97 -0.62 -7.59 0.55
C GLN A 97 -1.87 -8.11 1.28
N ARG A 98 -2.00 -7.80 2.58
CA ARG A 98 -3.16 -8.20 3.41
C ARG A 98 -4.24 -7.11 3.48
N ASP A 99 -4.09 -6.01 2.74
CA ASP A 99 -4.98 -4.85 2.80
C ASP A 99 -5.06 -4.20 4.19
N ASP A 100 -4.04 -4.39 5.05
CA ASP A 100 -3.93 -3.71 6.34
C ASP A 100 -3.66 -2.20 6.14
N VAL A 101 -3.05 -1.85 5.00
CA VAL A 101 -2.75 -0.50 4.51
C VAL A 101 -3.05 -0.42 3.02
N ASP A 102 -3.33 0.78 2.52
CA ASP A 102 -3.67 1.02 1.12
C ASP A 102 -2.43 1.38 0.28
N ILE A 103 -1.47 2.09 0.87
CA ILE A 103 -0.20 2.45 0.23
C ILE A 103 0.95 2.39 1.24
N LEU A 104 2.18 2.33 0.73
CA LEU A 104 3.40 2.42 1.53
C LEU A 104 4.14 3.72 1.22
N ALA A 105 4.49 4.49 2.26
CA ALA A 105 5.28 5.71 2.13
C ALA A 105 6.36 5.73 3.23
N SER A 106 7.60 5.41 2.84
CA SER A 106 8.75 5.30 3.75
C SER A 106 10.08 5.50 3.04
N GLY A 107 10.16 6.49 2.14
CA GLY A 107 11.35 6.76 1.32
C GLY A 107 11.83 5.54 0.53
N LEU A 108 10.90 4.77 -0.03
CA LEU A 108 11.19 3.46 -0.61
C LEU A 108 11.95 3.58 -1.94
N THR A 109 13.12 2.95 -2.02
CA THR A 109 13.81 2.76 -3.31
C THR A 109 13.06 1.76 -4.18
N MET A 110 12.89 2.11 -5.46
CA MET A 110 12.40 1.21 -6.50
C MET A 110 13.51 0.21 -6.86
N THR A 111 13.33 -1.06 -6.49
CA THR A 111 14.24 -2.17 -6.86
C THR A 111 13.50 -3.14 -7.77
N ALA A 112 14.23 -3.86 -8.63
CA ALA A 112 13.62 -4.83 -9.55
C ALA A 112 12.73 -5.85 -8.81
N ASP A 113 13.25 -6.48 -7.75
CA ASP A 113 12.54 -7.47 -6.94
C ASP A 113 11.21 -6.95 -6.35
N ARG A 114 11.15 -5.65 -6.02
CA ARG A 114 9.91 -5.03 -5.51
C ARG A 114 8.91 -4.81 -6.63
N LEU A 115 9.37 -4.40 -7.80
CA LEU A 115 8.52 -4.12 -8.96
C LEU A 115 7.92 -5.39 -9.58
N GLU A 116 8.50 -6.56 -9.31
CA GLU A 116 7.90 -7.85 -9.68
C GLU A 116 6.57 -8.10 -8.97
N ASN A 117 6.45 -7.64 -7.72
CA ASN A 117 5.30 -7.96 -6.86
C ASN A 117 4.43 -6.74 -6.52
N PHE A 118 4.94 -5.52 -6.73
CA PHE A 118 4.30 -4.28 -6.32
C PHE A 118 4.41 -3.21 -7.39
N ARG A 119 3.44 -2.30 -7.40
CA ARG A 119 3.46 -1.12 -8.27
C ARG A 119 3.98 0.08 -7.50
N ALA A 120 4.93 0.78 -8.11
CA ALA A 120 5.44 2.03 -7.57
C ALA A 120 4.69 3.23 -8.17
N ALA A 121 4.47 4.25 -7.35
CA ALA A 121 4.07 5.58 -7.82
C ALA A 121 5.24 6.26 -8.57
N PRO A 122 5.00 7.38 -9.27
CA PRO A 122 6.07 8.20 -9.80
C PRO A 122 7.08 8.59 -8.71
N ALA A 123 8.37 8.58 -9.04
CA ALA A 123 9.42 8.99 -8.11
C ALA A 123 9.27 10.48 -7.77
N TYR A 124 9.33 10.83 -6.48
CA TYR A 124 9.24 12.21 -5.99
C TYR A 124 10.58 12.77 -5.49
N TYR A 125 11.61 11.94 -5.32
CA TYR A 125 12.99 12.37 -5.09
C TYR A 125 13.99 11.30 -5.55
N TYR A 126 15.22 11.72 -5.83
CA TYR A 126 16.33 10.83 -6.15
C TYR A 126 17.41 10.95 -5.07
N ALA A 127 17.95 9.82 -4.65
CA ALA A 127 19.05 9.76 -3.69
C ALA A 127 20.19 8.92 -4.24
N SER A 128 21.42 9.27 -3.87
CA SER A 128 22.61 8.48 -4.20
C SER A 128 23.13 7.79 -2.94
N GLN A 129 23.47 6.52 -3.06
CA GLN A 129 24.20 5.82 -2.00
C GLN A 129 25.62 6.40 -1.90
N LYS A 130 26.08 6.65 -0.67
CA LYS A 130 27.40 7.20 -0.36
C LYS A 130 28.05 6.39 0.75
N VAL A 131 29.35 6.13 0.61
CA VAL A 131 30.17 5.56 1.68
C VAL A 131 30.53 6.67 2.66
N VAL A 132 30.20 6.48 3.93
CA VAL A 132 30.56 7.39 5.02
C VAL A 132 31.75 6.80 5.76
N TYR A 133 32.76 7.62 6.04
CA TYR A 133 33.97 7.23 6.76
C TYR A 133 34.27 8.20 7.90
N LYS A 134 35.00 7.74 8.92
CA LYS A 134 35.39 8.57 10.06
C LYS A 134 36.46 9.58 9.65
N LYS A 135 36.22 10.87 9.92
CA LYS A 135 37.21 11.92 9.67
C LYS A 135 38.52 11.63 10.40
N GLY A 136 39.65 11.85 9.72
CA GLY A 136 40.99 11.55 10.24
C GLY A 136 41.42 10.09 10.10
N GLN A 137 40.56 9.22 9.56
CA GLN A 137 40.92 7.87 9.14
C GLN A 137 41.09 7.81 7.62
N TRP A 138 41.58 6.67 7.13
CA TRP A 138 41.67 6.40 5.70
C TRP A 138 40.32 6.63 5.00
N ARG A 139 40.36 7.29 3.85
CA ARG A 139 39.19 7.62 3.02
C ARG A 139 39.19 6.72 1.78
N PRO A 140 38.19 5.83 1.62
CA PRO A 140 37.96 5.12 0.36
C PRO A 140 37.74 6.12 -0.78
N ARG A 141 38.41 5.91 -1.91
CA ARG A 141 38.29 6.78 -3.10
C ARG A 141 37.33 6.21 -4.13
N ASP A 142 37.21 4.89 -4.19
CA ASP A 142 36.32 4.14 -5.07
C ASP A 142 35.72 2.93 -4.32
N ILE A 143 34.98 2.10 -5.06
CA ILE A 143 34.31 0.91 -4.49
C ILE A 143 35.31 -0.23 -4.28
N ASP A 144 36.33 -0.36 -5.13
CA ASP A 144 37.32 -1.45 -5.08
C ASP A 144 38.18 -1.35 -3.81
N ASP A 145 38.40 -0.13 -3.33
CA ASP A 145 39.00 0.16 -2.03
C ASP A 145 38.28 -0.56 -0.86
N LEU A 146 36.98 -0.87 -0.98
CA LEU A 146 36.20 -1.54 0.08
C LEU A 146 36.48 -3.04 0.19
N ASP A 147 36.96 -3.66 -0.88
CA ASP A 147 37.28 -5.10 -0.91
C ASP A 147 38.67 -5.37 -0.31
N GLY A 148 39.50 -4.33 -0.20
CA GLY A 148 40.83 -4.38 0.39
C GLY A 148 40.79 -4.31 1.92
N SER A 149 41.59 -5.15 2.57
CA SER A 149 41.82 -5.29 4.02
C SER A 149 42.26 -4.02 4.80
N LYS A 150 42.12 -2.83 4.20
CA LYS A 150 42.51 -1.52 4.76
C LYS A 150 41.49 -0.93 5.73
N GLY A 151 40.30 -1.53 5.86
CA GLY A 151 39.26 -1.09 6.79
C GLY A 151 38.23 -2.17 7.09
N THR A 152 37.38 -1.89 8.08
CA THR A 152 36.20 -2.72 8.37
C THR A 152 34.98 -2.09 7.71
N LEU A 153 34.39 -2.79 6.73
CA LEU A 153 33.10 -2.40 6.17
C LEU A 153 31.99 -2.86 7.12
N THR A 154 31.23 -1.92 7.67
CA THR A 154 30.02 -2.22 8.44
C THR A 154 28.80 -1.85 7.63
N VAL A 155 28.03 -2.85 7.22
CA VAL A 155 26.71 -2.64 6.63
C VAL A 155 25.69 -2.67 7.77
N VAL A 156 25.14 -1.50 8.09
CA VAL A 156 24.05 -1.43 9.06
C VAL A 156 22.81 -2.00 8.39
N LYS A 157 22.40 -3.20 8.80
CA LYS A 157 21.07 -3.70 8.49
C LYS A 157 20.08 -2.67 9.01
N ALA A 158 19.16 -2.20 8.16
CA ALA A 158 18.19 -1.17 8.51
C ALA A 158 17.65 -1.40 9.93
N PRO A 159 17.72 -0.41 10.83
CA PRO A 159 17.45 -0.65 12.24
C PRO A 159 16.01 -1.13 12.38
N ALA A 160 15.84 -2.29 13.03
CA ALA A 160 14.57 -2.59 13.66
C ALA A 160 14.39 -1.54 14.77
N MET A 161 13.24 -0.88 14.80
CA MET A 161 12.93 0.11 15.83
C MET A 161 13.24 -0.45 17.23
N ARG A 162 13.95 0.32 18.05
CA ARG A 162 14.07 0.03 19.48
C ARG A 162 12.65 0.09 20.05
N LYS A 163 12.14 -1.03 20.58
CA LYS A 163 10.87 -1.03 21.32
C LYS A 163 10.94 0.02 22.43
N PRO A 164 9.84 0.72 22.73
CA PRO A 164 9.78 1.64 23.87
C PRO A 164 10.23 0.93 25.16
#